data_AF-A0A961RZY3-F1
#
_entry.id   AF-A0A961RZY3-F1
#
_cell.length_a   1.000
_cell.length_b   1.000
_cell.length_c   1.000
_cell.angle_alpha   90.00
_cell.angle_beta   90.00
_cell.angle_gamma   90.00
#
_symmetry.space_group_name_H-M   'P 1'
#
loop_
_entity.id
_entity.type
_entity.pdbx_description
1 polymer ?
#
loop_
_entity_poly.entity_id
_entity_poly.type
_entity_poly.pdbx_seq_one_letter_code
_entity_poly.pdbx_strand_id
1 'polypeptide(L)'
;MAFEPTGVMQMSVRQLMAGVVIALGMFSVPAGAVTFNGSSGSLSASADFEIVGNNLQVTLTNTSTADTLVPADVLTAVMWTGTSGLTPLSALLAAGSTVFYDPQGQPAGGNVGGEWGYAQNTGPGGDKQGISSSGVGGWFSSANFNGPDLESPAALDGLQYGIVSAGDNIATGNAGITGSGGLIKNSVVFTLSGLPANFALTTIANVFFQYGTAQDEPRFGGTCTQGEPGCYLNVVPPTVPVPAALPLLLTALGLGGIASLRRRRKA
;
A
#
# COMPACT_ATOMS: atom_id res chain seq x y z
N MET A 1 35.72 -35.49 -70.82
CA MET A 1 34.93 -35.64 -69.56
C MET A 1 35.89 -36.25 -68.56
N ALA A 2 36.55 -35.42 -67.74
CA ALA A 2 37.61 -35.84 -66.84
C ALA A 2 37.26 -35.36 -65.42
N PHE A 3 37.32 -36.28 -64.48
CA PHE A 3 37.08 -36.12 -63.05
C PHE A 3 38.43 -35.94 -62.36
N GLU A 4 38.62 -34.88 -61.58
CA GLU A 4 39.49 -34.90 -60.40
C GLU A 4 38.83 -34.11 -59.25
N PRO A 5 38.80 -34.67 -58.03
CA PRO A 5 38.30 -34.03 -56.81
C PRO A 5 39.45 -33.43 -56.00
N THR A 6 39.17 -32.47 -55.11
CA THR A 6 39.62 -32.41 -53.69
C THR A 6 39.64 -30.97 -53.17
N GLY A 7 39.13 -30.79 -51.96
CA GLY A 7 39.22 -29.53 -51.24
C GLY A 7 38.27 -29.44 -50.04
N VAL A 8 38.22 -30.48 -49.20
CA VAL A 8 37.53 -30.38 -47.90
C VAL A 8 38.46 -29.61 -46.96
N MET A 9 38.19 -28.32 -46.77
CA MET A 9 38.89 -27.49 -45.80
C MET A 9 38.35 -27.82 -44.40
N GLN A 10 39.11 -28.60 -43.63
CA GLN A 10 38.86 -28.79 -42.20
C GLN A 10 39.05 -27.45 -41.48
N MET A 11 37.95 -26.82 -41.06
CA MET A 11 38.00 -25.73 -40.09
C MET A 11 38.27 -26.33 -38.70
N SER A 12 39.44 -26.02 -38.15
CA SER A 12 39.86 -26.42 -36.81
C SER A 12 38.93 -25.82 -35.75
N VAL A 13 38.37 -26.69 -34.91
CA VAL A 13 37.65 -26.34 -33.68
C VAL A 13 38.65 -25.74 -32.69
N ARG A 14 38.87 -24.42 -32.76
CA ARG A 14 39.56 -23.67 -31.72
C ARG A 14 38.54 -23.16 -30.72
N GLN A 15 38.71 -23.64 -29.50
CA GLN A 15 37.93 -23.40 -28.30
C GLN A 15 37.60 -21.92 -28.10
N LEU A 16 36.31 -21.59 -28.13
CA LEU A 16 35.78 -20.36 -27.57
C LEU A 16 35.14 -20.73 -26.23
N MET A 17 35.93 -20.70 -25.16
CA MET A 17 35.43 -20.77 -23.78
C MET A 17 34.81 -19.41 -23.44
N ALA A 18 33.54 -19.23 -23.79
CA ALA A 18 32.75 -18.10 -23.31
C ALA A 18 32.36 -18.37 -21.85
N GLY A 19 33.03 -17.68 -20.92
CA GLY A 19 32.64 -17.67 -19.51
C GLY A 19 31.26 -17.04 -19.33
N VAL A 20 30.27 -17.86 -19.00
CA VAL A 20 28.94 -17.38 -18.61
C VAL A 20 29.04 -16.89 -17.16
N VAL A 21 29.19 -15.58 -16.98
CA VAL A 21 28.98 -14.93 -15.68
C VAL A 21 27.48 -14.85 -15.46
N ILE A 22 26.95 -15.73 -14.61
CA ILE A 22 25.56 -15.64 -14.14
C ILE A 22 25.51 -14.48 -13.15
N ALA A 23 25.14 -13.29 -13.65
CA ALA A 23 24.77 -12.18 -12.80
C ALA A 23 23.45 -12.55 -12.10
N LEU A 24 23.53 -12.90 -10.82
CA LEU A 24 22.37 -12.95 -9.93
C LEU A 24 21.86 -11.52 -9.77
N GLY A 25 21.00 -11.09 -10.71
CA GLY A 25 20.25 -9.86 -10.58
C GLY A 25 19.39 -9.96 -9.32
N MET A 26 19.69 -9.13 -8.32
CA MET A 26 18.77 -8.88 -7.23
C MET A 26 17.55 -8.17 -7.81
N PHE A 27 16.51 -8.93 -8.14
CA PHE A 27 15.20 -8.35 -8.45
C PHE A 27 14.62 -7.83 -7.15
N SER A 28 14.56 -6.51 -6.99
CA SER A 28 13.71 -5.91 -5.96
C SER A 28 12.26 -6.19 -6.36
N VAL A 29 11.60 -7.10 -5.64
CA VAL A 29 10.15 -7.22 -5.73
C VAL A 29 9.58 -5.88 -5.29
N PRO A 30 8.78 -5.18 -6.11
CA PRO A 30 8.12 -3.96 -5.65
C PRO A 30 7.31 -4.32 -4.41
N ALA A 31 7.52 -3.58 -3.33
CA ALA A 31 6.73 -3.76 -2.12
C ALA A 31 5.28 -3.43 -2.47
N GLY A 32 4.42 -4.44 -2.51
CA GLY A 32 2.98 -4.25 -2.71
C GLY A 32 2.39 -3.38 -1.61
N ALA A 33 1.28 -2.72 -1.92
CA ALA A 33 0.53 -1.93 -0.95
C ALA A 33 0.06 -2.80 0.24
N VAL A 34 -0.02 -2.20 1.42
CA VAL A 34 -0.65 -2.80 2.60
C VAL A 34 -2.03 -2.22 2.77
N THR A 35 -3.05 -3.08 2.69
CA THR A 35 -4.46 -2.70 2.81
C THR A 35 -4.98 -2.93 4.22
N PHE A 36 -5.58 -1.90 4.81
CA PHE A 36 -6.38 -2.00 6.02
C PHE A 36 -7.86 -1.86 5.68
N ASN A 37 -8.69 -2.77 6.17
CA ASN A 37 -10.13 -2.76 6.00
C ASN A 37 -10.82 -2.68 7.37
N GLY A 38 -11.88 -1.90 7.47
CA GLY A 38 -12.72 -1.83 8.66
C GLY A 38 -14.19 -1.69 8.30
N SER A 39 -15.07 -2.17 9.18
CA SER A 39 -16.51 -2.00 9.03
C SER A 39 -17.23 -1.93 10.38
N SER A 40 -18.40 -1.30 10.39
CA SER A 40 -19.30 -1.23 11.54
C SER A 40 -20.73 -1.03 11.04
N GLY A 41 -21.59 -2.03 11.23
CA GLY A 41 -22.95 -2.00 10.69
C GLY A 41 -22.93 -1.95 9.15
N SER A 42 -23.56 -0.92 8.58
CA SER A 42 -23.57 -0.65 7.14
C SER A 42 -22.35 0.14 6.65
N LEU A 43 -21.50 0.66 7.54
CA LEU A 43 -20.32 1.44 7.18
C LEU A 43 -19.13 0.52 6.91
N SER A 44 -18.32 0.82 5.90
CA SER A 44 -17.14 0.05 5.54
C SER A 44 -16.15 0.93 4.78
N ALA A 45 -14.87 0.82 5.12
CA ALA A 45 -13.80 1.61 4.52
C ALA A 45 -12.53 0.79 4.33
N SER A 46 -11.69 1.21 3.39
CA SER A 46 -10.33 0.72 3.21
C SER A 46 -9.31 1.84 3.09
N ALA A 47 -8.09 1.57 3.54
CA ALA A 47 -6.92 2.41 3.33
C ALA A 47 -5.76 1.56 2.82
N ASP A 48 -5.29 1.87 1.62
CA ASP A 48 -4.12 1.24 1.02
C ASP A 48 -2.90 2.13 1.22
N PHE A 49 -1.85 1.59 1.82
CA PHE A 49 -0.57 2.27 2.02
C PHE A 49 0.47 1.68 1.08
N GLU A 50 1.07 2.51 0.23
CA GLU A 50 2.06 2.09 -0.75
C GLU A 50 3.29 3.01 -0.71
N ILE A 51 4.47 2.45 -1.00
CA ILE A 51 5.69 3.23 -1.20
C ILE A 51 5.90 3.44 -2.69
N VAL A 52 5.80 4.69 -3.15
CA VAL A 52 6.07 5.07 -4.53
C VAL A 52 7.25 6.05 -4.57
N GLY A 53 8.40 5.56 -5.04
CA GLY A 53 9.65 6.31 -4.94
C GLY A 53 10.05 6.52 -3.47
N ASN A 54 10.11 7.78 -3.03
CA ASN A 54 10.39 8.15 -1.64
C ASN A 54 9.17 8.77 -0.93
N ASN A 55 7.97 8.46 -1.43
CA ASN A 55 6.71 8.97 -0.90
C ASN A 55 5.87 7.82 -0.34
N LEU A 56 5.09 8.13 0.70
CA LEU A 56 3.98 7.30 1.14
C LEU A 56 2.73 7.74 0.39
N GLN A 57 2.14 6.82 -0.36
CA GLN A 57 0.84 7.01 -1.00
C GLN A 57 -0.22 6.33 -0.14
N VAL A 58 -1.32 7.03 0.11
CA VAL A 58 -2.47 6.53 0.88
C VAL A 58 -3.71 6.64 0.01
N THR A 59 -4.33 5.51 -0.33
CA THR A 59 -5.62 5.51 -1.05
C THR A 59 -6.73 5.23 -0.05
N LEU A 60 -7.60 6.21 0.19
CA LEU A 60 -8.74 6.09 1.09
C LEU A 60 -10.01 5.84 0.29
N THR A 61 -10.76 4.80 0.65
CA THR A 61 -11.98 4.38 -0.05
C THR A 61 -13.10 4.10 0.94
N ASN A 62 -14.32 4.59 0.66
CA ASN A 62 -15.53 4.15 1.36
C ASN A 62 -16.12 2.94 0.61
N THR A 63 -15.84 1.74 1.13
CA THR A 63 -16.20 0.47 0.48
C THR A 63 -17.62 0.01 0.78
N SER A 64 -18.39 0.78 1.56
CA SER A 64 -19.78 0.46 1.87
C SER A 64 -20.65 0.38 0.60
N THR A 65 -21.52 -0.61 0.56
CA THR A 65 -22.55 -0.76 -0.48
C THR A 65 -23.92 -0.22 -0.05
N ALA A 66 -24.03 0.33 1.16
CA ALA A 66 -25.25 0.98 1.62
C ALA A 66 -25.39 2.37 0.99
N ASP A 67 -26.57 2.98 1.14
CA ASP A 67 -26.82 4.36 0.72
C ASP A 67 -26.26 5.35 1.76
N THR A 68 -25.75 6.52 1.34
CA THR A 68 -25.27 7.55 2.27
C THR A 68 -26.38 8.57 2.52
N LEU A 69 -27.08 8.43 3.66
CA LEU A 69 -28.32 9.17 3.90
C LEU A 69 -28.15 10.37 4.84
N VAL A 70 -27.17 10.32 5.74
CA VAL A 70 -26.90 11.37 6.72
C VAL A 70 -25.40 11.66 6.81
N PRO A 71 -24.97 12.83 7.32
CA PRO A 71 -23.54 13.18 7.43
C PRO A 71 -22.66 12.14 8.14
N ALA A 72 -23.20 11.46 9.16
CA ALA A 72 -22.52 10.39 9.88
C ALA A 72 -22.23 9.13 9.04
N ASP A 73 -22.71 9.05 7.79
CA ASP A 73 -22.45 7.97 6.83
C ASP A 73 -21.31 8.33 5.83
N VAL A 74 -20.76 9.55 5.90
CA VAL A 74 -19.65 9.99 5.04
C VAL A 74 -18.31 9.71 5.71
N LEU A 75 -17.39 9.08 4.98
CA LEU A 75 -16.02 8.82 5.45
C LEU A 75 -15.18 10.10 5.29
N THR A 76 -14.73 10.67 6.40
CA THR A 76 -14.04 11.98 6.41
C THR A 76 -12.59 11.89 6.84
N ALA A 77 -12.15 10.79 7.46
CA ALA A 77 -10.76 10.66 7.86
C ALA A 77 -10.25 9.22 7.93
N VAL A 78 -8.93 9.10 7.72
CA VAL A 78 -8.14 7.93 8.11
C VAL A 78 -6.97 8.38 8.98
N MET A 79 -6.71 7.64 10.04
CA MET A 79 -5.63 7.93 10.97
C MET A 79 -4.92 6.65 11.36
N TRP A 80 -3.62 6.73 11.64
CA TRP A 80 -2.75 5.58 11.89
C TRP A 80 -1.56 5.97 12.76
N THR A 81 -0.88 4.99 13.34
CA THR A 81 0.46 5.12 13.91
C THR A 81 1.47 4.75 12.83
N GLY A 82 2.52 5.56 12.66
CA GLY A 82 3.54 5.37 11.62
C GLY A 82 4.76 6.27 11.84
N THR A 83 5.50 6.58 10.76
CA THR A 83 6.70 7.41 10.85
C THR A 83 6.38 8.91 10.89
N SER A 84 7.00 9.67 11.78
CA SER A 84 6.90 11.14 11.81
C SER A 84 7.68 11.81 10.67
N GLY A 85 7.51 13.14 10.53
CA GLY A 85 8.20 13.96 9.53
C GLY A 85 7.65 13.95 8.11
N LEU A 86 6.51 13.29 7.86
CA LEU A 86 5.89 13.32 6.54
C LEU A 86 5.33 14.70 6.20
N THR A 87 5.45 15.11 4.93
CA THR A 87 4.95 16.39 4.40
C THR A 87 3.89 16.14 3.31
N PRO A 88 2.70 16.75 3.39
CA PRO A 88 1.67 16.61 2.35
C PRO A 88 2.14 17.18 1.01
N LEU A 89 1.94 16.41 -0.07
CA LEU A 89 2.22 16.85 -1.44
C LEU A 89 0.96 17.01 -2.26
N SER A 90 0.14 15.97 -2.36
CA SER A 90 -1.09 16.02 -3.16
C SER A 90 -2.23 15.17 -2.64
N ALA A 91 -3.45 15.57 -2.99
CA ALA A 91 -4.66 14.77 -2.85
C ALA A 91 -5.43 14.80 -4.17
N LEU A 92 -5.54 13.66 -4.83
CA LEU A 92 -6.16 13.53 -6.14
C LEU A 92 -7.28 12.49 -6.10
N LEU A 93 -8.37 12.74 -6.81
CA LEU A 93 -9.37 11.72 -7.09
C LEU A 93 -8.71 10.49 -7.70
N ALA A 94 -9.02 9.31 -7.17
CA ALA A 94 -8.61 8.07 -7.81
C ALA A 94 -9.31 7.90 -9.16
N ALA A 95 -8.77 7.02 -10.00
CA ALA A 95 -9.40 6.70 -11.28
C ALA A 95 -10.83 6.18 -11.06
N GLY A 96 -11.80 6.77 -11.77
CA GLY A 96 -13.22 6.42 -11.65
C GLY A 96 -13.97 7.11 -10.51
N SER A 97 -13.29 7.90 -9.67
CA SER A 97 -13.94 8.74 -8.66
C SER A 97 -14.53 10.01 -9.27
N THR A 98 -15.60 10.52 -8.66
CA THR A 98 -16.31 11.74 -9.10
C THR A 98 -16.78 12.56 -7.91
N VAL A 99 -16.83 13.87 -8.05
CA VAL A 99 -17.43 14.78 -7.06
C VAL A 99 -18.91 15.00 -7.35
N PHE A 100 -19.74 15.05 -6.32
CA PHE A 100 -21.16 15.40 -6.39
C PHE A 100 -21.45 16.59 -5.49
N TYR A 101 -22.55 17.30 -5.77
CA TYR A 101 -23.05 18.44 -4.98
C TYR A 101 -22.16 19.68 -4.88
N ASP A 102 -21.03 19.68 -5.59
CA ASP A 102 -20.21 20.85 -5.77
C ASP A 102 -20.84 21.78 -6.85
N PRO A 103 -21.16 23.04 -6.52
CA PRO A 103 -21.78 23.97 -7.48
C PRO A 103 -20.86 24.43 -8.63
N GLN A 104 -19.54 24.31 -8.46
CA GLN A 104 -18.47 24.63 -9.40
C GLN A 104 -18.13 23.43 -10.31
N GLY A 105 -18.56 22.22 -9.94
CA GLY A 105 -18.50 21.01 -10.74
C GLY A 105 -17.29 20.12 -10.41
N GLN A 106 -16.73 19.44 -11.42
CA GLN A 106 -15.56 18.57 -11.20
C GLN A 106 -14.28 19.40 -11.04
N PRO A 107 -13.46 19.14 -10.01
CA PRO A 107 -12.17 19.81 -9.84
C PRO A 107 -11.22 19.55 -11.02
N ALA A 108 -10.50 20.58 -11.45
CA ALA A 108 -9.55 20.48 -12.53
C ALA A 108 -8.45 19.45 -12.21
N GLY A 109 -8.27 18.47 -13.10
CA GLY A 109 -7.31 17.38 -12.91
C GLY A 109 -7.63 16.46 -11.73
N GLY A 110 -8.85 16.52 -11.18
CA GLY A 110 -9.26 15.75 -10.01
C GLY A 110 -8.52 16.17 -8.73
N ASN A 111 -7.94 17.36 -8.67
CA ASN A 111 -7.22 17.82 -7.48
C ASN A 111 -8.20 18.29 -6.42
N VAL A 112 -8.20 17.61 -5.26
CA VAL A 112 -9.05 17.89 -4.10
C VAL A 112 -8.25 18.33 -2.88
N GLY A 113 -6.95 18.61 -3.02
CA GLY A 113 -6.09 18.86 -1.86
C GLY A 113 -6.31 20.17 -1.13
N GLY A 114 -7.05 21.12 -1.71
CA GLY A 114 -7.53 22.28 -0.98
C GLY A 114 -8.61 21.97 0.06
N GLU A 115 -9.15 20.75 0.05
CA GLU A 115 -10.25 20.32 0.92
C GLU A 115 -9.83 19.22 1.91
N TRP A 116 -8.54 18.88 1.92
CA TRP A 116 -7.99 17.83 2.77
C TRP A 116 -6.78 18.34 3.54
N GLY A 117 -6.67 17.91 4.79
CA GLY A 117 -5.56 18.21 5.68
C GLY A 117 -4.87 16.94 6.15
N TYR A 118 -3.55 16.98 6.22
CA TYR A 118 -2.72 16.03 6.93
C TYR A 118 -2.26 16.63 8.26
N ALA A 119 -2.29 15.84 9.33
CA ALA A 119 -1.78 16.25 10.63
C ALA A 119 -1.07 15.12 11.36
N GLN A 120 -0.18 15.51 12.27
CA GLN A 120 0.52 14.62 13.20
C GLN A 120 0.07 14.92 14.62
N ASN A 121 0.27 13.97 15.51
CA ASN A 121 -0.20 13.98 16.88
C ASN A 121 -1.73 14.09 16.98
N THR A 122 -2.43 13.41 16.08
CA THR A 122 -3.90 13.37 16.00
C THR A 122 -4.49 12.21 16.80
N GLY A 123 -5.82 12.21 16.94
CA GLY A 123 -6.56 11.11 17.52
C GLY A 123 -6.52 11.06 19.06
N PRO A 124 -7.31 10.15 19.67
CA PRO A 124 -7.21 9.87 21.10
C PRO A 124 -5.81 9.38 21.43
N GLY A 125 -5.09 10.12 22.29
CA GLY A 125 -3.74 9.80 22.75
C GLY A 125 -2.60 10.58 22.06
N GLY A 126 -2.85 11.28 20.95
CA GLY A 126 -1.85 12.19 20.36
C GLY A 126 -0.62 11.53 19.73
N ASP A 127 -0.62 10.20 19.55
CA ASP A 127 0.50 9.44 18.96
C ASP A 127 0.25 9.04 17.49
N LYS A 128 -0.73 9.67 16.85
CA LYS A 128 -1.20 9.27 15.52
C LYS A 128 -0.98 10.35 14.49
N GLN A 129 -1.08 9.93 13.24
CA GLN A 129 -1.10 10.79 12.07
C GLN A 129 -2.43 10.57 11.39
N GLY A 130 -2.88 11.54 10.61
CA GLY A 130 -4.12 11.36 9.89
C GLY A 130 -4.24 12.27 8.69
N ILE A 131 -5.22 11.92 7.87
CA ILE A 131 -5.69 12.69 6.74
C ILE A 131 -7.19 12.86 6.96
N SER A 132 -7.69 14.10 6.88
CA SER A 132 -9.12 14.37 7.00
C SER A 132 -9.59 15.50 6.10
N SER A 133 -10.84 15.42 5.66
CA SER A 133 -11.58 16.51 5.00
C SER A 133 -12.33 17.41 5.98
N SER A 134 -12.20 17.15 7.29
CA SER A 134 -12.88 17.88 8.36
C SER A 134 -11.93 18.22 9.50
N GLY A 135 -12.32 19.18 10.33
CA GLY A 135 -11.63 19.61 11.53
C GLY A 135 -11.85 18.69 12.71
N VAL A 136 -12.26 17.43 12.47
CA VAL A 136 -12.71 16.50 13.51
C VAL A 136 -11.79 16.51 14.72
N GLY A 137 -12.39 16.81 15.88
CA GLY A 137 -11.67 16.84 17.13
C GLY A 137 -10.68 17.99 17.34
N GLY A 138 -10.68 19.00 16.46
CA GLY A 138 -9.71 20.09 16.46
C GLY A 138 -8.29 19.65 16.08
N TRP A 139 -8.13 18.45 15.52
CA TRP A 139 -6.81 17.91 15.16
C TRP A 139 -6.30 18.44 13.82
N PHE A 140 -7.20 18.89 12.95
CA PHE A 140 -6.88 19.41 11.63
C PHE A 140 -7.32 20.88 11.58
N SER A 141 -6.37 21.78 11.38
CA SER A 141 -6.61 23.22 11.46
C SER A 141 -6.87 23.88 10.11
N SER A 142 -6.37 23.29 9.03
CA SER A 142 -6.52 23.80 7.66
C SER A 142 -6.11 22.73 6.65
N ALA A 143 -6.65 22.83 5.43
CA ALA A 143 -6.12 22.06 4.32
C ALA A 143 -4.64 22.42 4.06
N ASN A 144 -3.86 21.42 3.67
CA ASN A 144 -2.42 21.58 3.47
C ASN A 144 -1.82 20.65 2.39
N PHE A 145 -2.67 19.97 1.62
CA PHE A 145 -2.24 19.39 0.35
C PHE A 145 -2.25 20.47 -0.75
N ASN A 146 -1.70 20.16 -1.92
CA ASN A 146 -1.76 21.08 -3.04
C ASN A 146 -3.19 21.29 -3.56
N GLY A 147 -3.45 22.40 -4.25
CA GLY A 147 -4.73 22.65 -4.91
C GLY A 147 -5.40 23.94 -4.43
N PRO A 148 -6.41 24.41 -5.17
CA PRO A 148 -7.21 25.56 -4.76
C PRO A 148 -8.24 25.16 -3.69
N ASP A 149 -8.72 26.14 -2.92
CA ASP A 149 -10.00 26.06 -2.21
C ASP A 149 -11.11 25.81 -3.24
N LEU A 150 -11.86 24.74 -3.08
CA LEU A 150 -12.92 24.30 -3.99
C LEU A 150 -14.28 24.75 -3.49
N GLU A 151 -14.50 24.70 -2.18
CA GLU A 151 -15.73 25.18 -1.56
C GLU A 151 -15.46 26.07 -0.33
N SER A 152 -15.79 27.35 -0.49
CA SER A 152 -15.78 28.30 0.63
C SER A 152 -17.05 28.14 1.50
N PRO A 153 -17.01 28.43 2.82
CA PRO A 153 -15.91 29.03 3.58
C PRO A 153 -14.96 27.97 4.19
N ALA A 154 -13.77 28.44 4.61
CA ALA A 154 -12.72 27.73 5.36
C ALA A 154 -12.68 26.19 5.22
N ALA A 155 -11.72 25.68 4.43
CA ALA A 155 -11.43 24.26 4.33
C ALA A 155 -11.33 23.56 5.69
N LEU A 156 -11.88 22.33 5.75
CA LEU A 156 -11.99 21.48 6.94
C LEU A 156 -13.03 21.93 7.98
N ASP A 157 -13.96 22.83 7.66
CA ASP A 157 -15.04 23.24 8.59
C ASP A 157 -16.35 22.47 8.40
N GLY A 158 -16.31 21.27 7.83
CA GLY A 158 -17.52 20.48 7.63
C GLY A 158 -17.32 19.16 6.90
N LEU A 159 -18.40 18.75 6.22
CA LEU A 159 -18.52 17.46 5.52
C LEU A 159 -17.92 17.49 4.10
N GLN A 160 -17.63 18.71 3.60
CA GLN A 160 -17.16 18.99 2.26
C GLN A 160 -16.06 18.00 1.87
N TYR A 161 -16.20 17.46 0.66
CA TYR A 161 -15.23 16.55 0.04
C TYR A 161 -14.91 15.27 0.82
N GLY A 162 -15.71 14.94 1.84
CA GLY A 162 -15.75 13.60 2.41
C GLY A 162 -16.20 12.56 1.37
N ILE A 163 -15.95 11.29 1.68
CA ILE A 163 -16.15 10.18 0.75
C ILE A 163 -17.47 9.47 1.06
N VAL A 164 -18.45 9.56 0.17
CA VAL A 164 -19.70 8.80 0.25
C VAL A 164 -19.45 7.34 -0.10
N SER A 165 -20.37 6.48 0.34
CA SER A 165 -20.31 5.04 0.10
C SER A 165 -20.24 4.69 -1.40
N ALA A 166 -19.59 3.57 -1.73
CA ALA A 166 -19.59 3.05 -3.09
C ALA A 166 -21.02 2.74 -3.59
N GLY A 167 -21.90 2.33 -2.68
CA GLY A 167 -23.32 2.06 -2.92
C GLY A 167 -24.23 3.29 -3.00
N ASP A 168 -23.71 4.49 -2.75
CA ASP A 168 -24.51 5.70 -2.61
C ASP A 168 -25.43 5.98 -3.81
N ASN A 169 -26.69 6.31 -3.53
CA ASN A 169 -27.60 6.86 -4.53
C ASN A 169 -27.57 8.38 -4.44
N ILE A 170 -26.88 9.02 -5.38
CA ILE A 170 -26.66 10.47 -5.39
C ILE A 170 -27.94 11.33 -5.44
N ALA A 171 -29.11 10.72 -5.64
CA ALA A 171 -30.41 11.37 -5.63
C ALA A 171 -31.15 11.29 -4.27
N THR A 172 -30.59 10.62 -3.27
CA THR A 172 -31.16 10.46 -1.93
C THR A 172 -30.33 11.25 -0.90
N GLY A 173 -30.56 10.98 0.38
CA GLY A 173 -29.94 11.70 1.49
C GLY A 173 -30.69 12.94 1.96
N ASN A 174 -30.34 13.41 3.15
CA ASN A 174 -30.90 14.62 3.71
C ASN A 174 -30.21 15.87 3.12
N ALA A 175 -30.70 17.06 3.48
CA ALA A 175 -30.15 18.33 2.99
C ALA A 175 -28.67 18.55 3.37
N GLY A 176 -28.17 17.90 4.42
CA GLY A 176 -26.77 17.93 4.81
C GLY A 176 -25.85 17.10 3.90
N ILE A 177 -26.40 16.14 3.15
CA ILE A 177 -25.68 15.40 2.10
C ILE A 177 -25.80 16.16 0.77
N THR A 178 -27.01 16.40 0.30
CA THR A 178 -27.23 16.95 -1.06
C THR A 178 -26.84 18.42 -1.20
N GLY A 179 -26.74 19.14 -0.08
CA GLY A 179 -26.34 20.55 -0.01
C GLY A 179 -24.98 20.76 0.64
N SER A 180 -24.13 19.72 0.70
CA SER A 180 -22.87 19.77 1.44
C SER A 180 -21.79 20.65 0.80
N GLY A 181 -21.91 21.01 -0.48
CA GLY A 181 -20.88 21.76 -1.21
C GLY A 181 -19.74 20.89 -1.75
N GLY A 182 -20.00 19.60 -2.02
CA GLY A 182 -19.02 18.67 -2.58
C GLY A 182 -18.91 17.39 -1.77
N LEU A 183 -19.06 16.23 -2.39
CA LEU A 183 -18.76 14.91 -1.82
C LEU A 183 -18.13 14.01 -2.88
N ILE A 184 -17.17 13.18 -2.48
CA ILE A 184 -16.44 12.30 -3.38
C ILE A 184 -17.09 10.93 -3.36
N LYS A 185 -17.47 10.39 -4.51
CA LYS A 185 -17.84 8.98 -4.62
C LYS A 185 -16.62 8.17 -5.06
N ASN A 186 -16.41 7.03 -4.39
CA ASN A 186 -15.30 6.08 -4.54
C ASN A 186 -14.08 6.36 -3.64
N SER A 187 -13.06 7.06 -4.14
CA SER A 187 -11.78 7.17 -3.40
C SER A 187 -10.89 8.37 -3.75
N VAL A 188 -9.98 8.68 -2.83
CA VAL A 188 -8.95 9.72 -2.94
C VAL A 188 -7.58 9.13 -2.69
N VAL A 189 -6.60 9.60 -3.46
CA VAL A 189 -5.21 9.22 -3.40
C VAL A 189 -4.40 10.38 -2.84
N PHE A 190 -3.81 10.18 -1.68
CA PHE A 190 -2.95 11.14 -1.00
C PHE A 190 -1.49 10.78 -1.19
N THR A 191 -0.64 11.77 -1.43
CA THR A 191 0.81 11.60 -1.49
C THR A 191 1.48 12.41 -0.40
N LEU A 192 2.28 11.73 0.42
CA LEU A 192 3.08 12.31 1.49
C LEU A 192 4.57 12.07 1.18
N SER A 193 5.39 13.11 1.24
CA SER A 193 6.85 13.02 1.11
C SER A 193 7.55 12.92 2.46
N GLY A 194 8.88 12.78 2.44
CA GLY A 194 9.69 12.72 3.66
C GLY A 194 9.81 11.31 4.25
N LEU A 195 9.54 10.28 3.45
CA LEU A 195 9.66 8.90 3.89
C LEU A 195 11.13 8.54 4.20
N PRO A 196 11.45 7.95 5.38
CA PRO A 196 12.78 7.45 5.66
C PRO A 196 13.20 6.34 4.68
N ALA A 197 14.49 6.30 4.31
CA ALA A 197 15.01 5.36 3.31
C ALA A 197 14.75 3.87 3.61
N ASN A 198 14.60 3.51 4.89
CA ASN A 198 14.33 2.13 5.33
C ASN A 198 12.92 1.98 5.94
N PHE A 199 12.00 2.85 5.58
CA PHE A 199 10.62 2.73 6.04
C PHE A 199 10.02 1.42 5.55
N ALA A 200 9.35 0.70 6.46
CA ALA A 200 8.62 -0.52 6.15
C ALA A 200 7.14 -0.29 6.42
N LEU A 201 6.28 -0.65 5.46
CA LEU A 201 4.83 -0.55 5.60
C LEU A 201 4.29 -1.35 6.80
N THR A 202 5.01 -2.39 7.24
CA THR A 202 4.72 -3.17 8.45
C THR A 202 4.77 -2.36 9.75
N THR A 203 5.33 -1.15 9.72
CA THR A 203 5.36 -0.24 10.88
C THR A 203 4.06 0.57 11.02
N ILE A 204 3.20 0.55 10.01
CA ILE A 204 1.88 1.16 10.06
C ILE A 204 0.98 0.31 10.94
N ALA A 205 0.37 0.92 11.94
CA ALA A 205 -0.47 0.24 12.92
C ALA A 205 -1.62 1.14 13.38
N ASN A 206 -2.55 0.57 14.17
CA ASN A 206 -3.64 1.30 14.81
C ASN A 206 -4.46 2.15 13.83
N VAL A 207 -4.66 1.65 12.61
CA VAL A 207 -5.47 2.33 11.59
C VAL A 207 -6.91 2.42 12.10
N PHE A 208 -7.53 3.58 11.96
CA PHE A 208 -8.96 3.74 12.20
C PHE A 208 -9.56 4.74 11.21
N PHE A 209 -10.84 4.53 10.93
CA PHE A 209 -11.64 5.32 10.02
C PHE A 209 -12.62 6.15 10.84
N GLN A 210 -12.79 7.41 10.45
CA GLN A 210 -13.76 8.33 11.04
C GLN A 210 -14.82 8.67 10.00
N TYR A 211 -16.08 8.58 10.42
CA TYR A 211 -17.22 9.05 9.67
C TYR A 211 -17.80 10.31 10.31
N GLY A 212 -18.36 11.20 9.49
CA GLY A 212 -18.87 12.50 9.92
C GLY A 212 -17.77 13.48 10.36
N THR A 213 -18.12 14.54 11.06
CA THR A 213 -17.25 15.67 11.43
C THR A 213 -16.97 15.77 12.94
N ALA A 214 -17.59 14.93 13.77
CA ALA A 214 -17.48 14.95 15.23
C ALA A 214 -16.81 13.69 15.78
N GLN A 215 -16.21 13.79 16.98
CA GLN A 215 -15.49 12.66 17.59
C GLN A 215 -16.41 11.57 18.16
N ASP A 216 -17.68 11.90 18.40
CA ASP A 216 -18.72 11.00 18.91
C ASP A 216 -19.53 10.32 17.81
N GLU A 217 -19.26 10.65 16.55
CA GLU A 217 -19.79 9.96 15.37
C GLU A 217 -19.08 8.62 15.10
N PRO A 218 -19.63 7.76 14.22
CA PRO A 218 -19.11 6.42 14.00
C PRO A 218 -17.63 6.41 13.62
N ARG A 219 -16.89 5.54 14.30
CA ARG A 219 -15.48 5.26 14.03
C ARG A 219 -15.15 3.81 14.34
N PHE A 220 -14.24 3.23 13.60
CA PHE A 220 -13.85 1.83 13.79
C PHE A 220 -12.42 1.57 13.33
N GLY A 221 -11.81 0.54 13.93
CA GLY A 221 -10.45 0.12 13.60
C GLY A 221 -10.39 -0.57 12.24
N GLY A 222 -9.30 -0.31 11.51
CA GLY A 222 -8.89 -1.07 10.34
C GLY A 222 -8.02 -2.24 10.75
N THR A 223 -8.29 -3.40 10.18
CA THR A 223 -7.44 -4.59 10.29
C THR A 223 -6.87 -4.93 8.93
N CYS A 224 -5.68 -5.48 8.95
CA CYS A 224 -4.99 -5.91 7.75
C CYS A 224 -4.88 -7.44 7.79
N THR A 225 -5.29 -8.11 6.71
CA THR A 225 -5.45 -9.58 6.73
C THR A 225 -4.10 -10.26 6.68
N GLN A 226 -3.85 -11.16 7.62
CA GLN A 226 -2.60 -11.91 7.67
C GLN A 226 -2.45 -12.77 6.39
N GLY A 227 -1.28 -12.67 5.74
CA GLY A 227 -1.02 -13.35 4.47
C GLY A 227 -1.08 -12.41 3.26
N GLU A 228 -1.65 -11.23 3.42
CA GLU A 228 -1.44 -10.14 2.46
C GLU A 228 -0.01 -9.60 2.58
N PRO A 229 0.65 -9.22 1.46
CA PRO A 229 1.96 -8.60 1.49
C PRO A 229 2.02 -7.42 2.46
N GLY A 230 2.95 -7.45 3.42
CA GLY A 230 3.14 -6.38 4.42
C GLY A 230 2.18 -6.42 5.61
N CYS A 231 1.27 -7.41 5.67
CA CYS A 231 0.49 -7.73 6.87
C CYS A 231 1.16 -8.81 7.71
N TYR A 232 2.14 -8.40 8.49
CA TYR A 232 2.79 -9.26 9.48
C TYR A 232 2.46 -8.76 10.88
N LEU A 233 1.29 -9.15 11.38
CA LEU A 233 1.14 -9.27 12.83
C LEU A 233 2.20 -10.28 13.31
N ASN A 234 2.73 -10.10 14.52
CA ASN A 234 3.69 -10.98 15.18
C ASN A 234 3.16 -12.42 15.32
N VAL A 235 2.99 -13.12 14.21
CA VAL A 235 2.78 -14.54 14.19
C VAL A 235 4.17 -15.09 14.29
N VAL A 236 4.47 -15.58 15.49
CA VAL A 236 5.59 -16.50 15.72
C VAL A 236 5.54 -17.45 14.52
N PRO A 237 6.54 -17.43 13.61
CA PRO A 237 6.50 -18.28 12.43
C PRO A 237 6.20 -19.68 12.94
N PRO A 238 5.21 -20.39 12.35
CA PRO A 238 4.96 -21.76 12.77
C PRO A 238 6.32 -22.43 12.73
N THR A 239 6.76 -22.95 13.87
CA THR A 239 8.01 -23.70 13.94
C THR A 239 7.78 -24.87 13.02
N VAL A 240 8.24 -24.74 11.76
CA VAL A 240 8.24 -25.84 10.82
C VAL A 240 9.01 -26.91 11.58
N PRO A 241 8.40 -28.06 11.93
CA PRO A 241 9.14 -29.15 12.49
C PRO A 241 10.13 -29.50 11.39
N VAL A 242 11.39 -29.07 11.55
CA VAL A 242 12.44 -29.47 10.64
C VAL A 242 12.38 -30.99 10.72
N PRO A 243 12.05 -31.70 9.62
CA PRO A 243 12.13 -33.14 9.63
C PRO A 243 13.52 -33.44 10.16
N ALA A 244 13.65 -34.42 11.04
CA ALA A 244 14.95 -34.91 11.48
C ALA A 244 15.68 -35.53 10.27
N ALA A 245 16.09 -34.71 9.30
CA ALA A 245 17.05 -34.99 8.27
C ALA A 245 18.40 -34.91 8.97
N LEU A 246 18.62 -35.99 9.72
CA LEU A 246 19.87 -36.61 10.09
C LEU A 246 21.10 -35.96 9.42
N PRO A 247 22.14 -35.59 10.20
CA PRO A 247 23.46 -35.34 9.65
C PRO A 247 24.02 -36.65 9.08
N LEU A 248 23.68 -36.96 7.83
CA LEU A 248 24.10 -38.15 7.11
C LEU A 248 24.74 -37.74 5.78
N LEU A 249 25.66 -36.77 5.83
CA LEU A 249 26.50 -36.40 4.70
C LEU A 249 27.93 -36.01 5.12
N LEU A 250 28.55 -36.82 5.98
CA LEU A 250 29.99 -36.70 6.29
C LEU A 250 30.73 -38.05 6.43
N THR A 251 30.10 -39.19 6.13
CA THR A 251 30.76 -40.51 6.21
C THR A 251 30.94 -41.23 4.87
N ALA A 252 30.75 -40.55 3.72
CA ALA A 252 30.97 -41.14 2.39
C ALA A 252 32.36 -40.80 1.77
N LEU A 253 33.35 -40.40 2.58
CA LEU A 253 34.73 -40.12 2.11
C LEU A 253 35.81 -40.95 2.81
N GLY A 254 35.46 -42.04 3.50
CA GLY A 254 36.45 -42.86 4.18
C GLY A 254 36.10 -44.34 4.17
N LEU A 255 36.35 -45.03 3.06
CA LEU A 255 36.60 -46.50 2.97
C LEU A 255 36.84 -46.91 1.50
N GLY A 256 37.81 -46.28 0.83
CA GLY A 256 38.22 -46.65 -0.54
C GLY A 256 39.72 -46.89 -0.71
N GLY A 257 40.49 -46.95 0.39
CA GLY A 257 41.94 -46.80 0.36
C GLY A 257 42.76 -47.87 1.08
N ILE A 258 42.32 -49.14 1.18
CA ILE A 258 43.21 -50.23 1.66
C ILE A 258 42.85 -51.56 0.98
N ALA A 259 43.23 -51.77 -0.29
CA ALA A 259 43.32 -53.12 -0.89
C ALA A 259 44.08 -53.15 -2.24
N SER A 260 45.28 -52.59 -2.35
CA SER A 260 46.15 -52.84 -3.53
C SER A 260 47.64 -52.93 -3.22
N LEU A 261 48.01 -53.23 -1.97
CA LEU A 261 49.38 -53.61 -1.60
C LEU A 261 49.45 -55.07 -1.16
N ARG A 262 49.27 -56.00 -2.11
CA ARG A 262 49.82 -57.37 -1.99
C ARG A 262 49.79 -58.14 -3.30
N ARG A 263 50.64 -57.77 -4.26
CA ARG A 263 51.15 -58.72 -5.26
C ARG A 263 52.50 -58.28 -5.84
N ARG A 264 53.53 -58.38 -5.02
CA ARG A 264 54.91 -58.65 -5.48
C ARG A 264 55.59 -59.58 -4.49
N ARG A 265 55.68 -60.87 -4.83
CA ARG A 265 56.90 -61.70 -4.74
C ARG A 265 56.61 -63.19 -4.97
N LYS A 266 57.57 -63.83 -5.66
CA LYS A 266 57.73 -65.24 -6.08
C LYS A 266 57.18 -65.51 -7.49
N ALA A 267 57.94 -65.97 -8.47
CA ALA A 267 59.34 -66.43 -8.54
C ALA A 267 59.93 -65.99 -9.90
#